data_AF-A0A7S0NUM1-F1
#
_entry.id   AF-A0A7S0NUM1-F1
#
_cell.length_a   1.000
_cell.length_b   1.000
_cell.length_c   1.000
_cell.angle_alpha   90.00
_cell.angle_beta   90.00
_cell.angle_gamma   90.00
#
_symmetry.space_group_name_H-M   'P 1'
#
loop_
_entity.id
_entity.type
_entity.pdbx_description
1 polymer ?
#
loop_
_entity_poly.entity_id
_entity_poly.type
_entity_poly.pdbx_seq_one_letter_code
_entity_poly.pdbx_strand_id
1 'polypeptide(L)'
;QQQQQQQQGSTRTPAAPACKRQRVSDASPVSTPHPKSAPGRFKRVDADEVAIDNAGLADNSWAALRAKGHTYADKAQERLGPVKGKNFRKEMTKAKRGTYMGGAIDSTAVNSIKFD
;
A
#
# COMPACT_ATOMS: atom_id res chain seq x y z
N GLN A 1 18.06 -21.80 -56.41
CA GLN A 1 18.47 -20.76 -55.43
C GLN A 1 17.32 -20.54 -54.46
N GLN A 2 17.52 -20.92 -53.20
CA GLN A 2 17.01 -20.30 -51.97
C GLN A 2 17.16 -21.32 -50.83
N GLN A 3 18.15 -21.07 -49.99
CA GLN A 3 18.34 -21.75 -48.71
C GLN A 3 17.37 -21.11 -47.71
N GLN A 4 16.58 -21.92 -47.01
CA GLN A 4 15.87 -21.47 -45.82
C GLN A 4 16.71 -21.83 -44.59
N GLN A 5 17.17 -20.79 -43.90
CA GLN A 5 17.70 -20.88 -42.54
C GLN A 5 16.52 -20.82 -41.57
N GLN A 6 16.48 -21.72 -40.59
CA GLN A 6 15.73 -21.49 -39.36
C GLN A 6 16.67 -21.75 -38.18
N GLN A 7 17.05 -20.65 -37.53
CA GLN A 7 17.82 -20.64 -36.29
C GLN A 7 16.85 -20.78 -35.12
N GLN A 8 17.07 -21.79 -34.27
CA GLN A 8 16.38 -21.93 -33.00
C GLN A 8 17.10 -21.06 -31.96
N GLY A 9 16.48 -19.96 -31.55
CA GLY A 9 16.96 -19.11 -30.46
C GLY A 9 16.37 -19.57 -29.13
N SER A 10 17.17 -20.28 -28.33
CA SER A 10 16.87 -20.53 -26.91
C SER A 10 17.06 -19.25 -26.10
N THR A 11 16.03 -18.79 -25.38
CA THR A 11 16.16 -17.73 -24.39
C THR A 11 15.82 -18.24 -22.99
N ARG A 12 16.87 -18.83 -22.39
CA ARG A 12 17.40 -18.56 -21.04
C ARG A 12 16.39 -18.23 -19.93
N THR A 13 16.25 -19.22 -19.05
CA THR A 13 16.01 -19.15 -17.60
C THR A 13 16.65 -17.91 -16.93
N PRO A 14 15.91 -17.09 -16.17
CA PRO A 14 16.52 -16.22 -15.18
C PRO A 14 16.72 -16.97 -13.86
N ALA A 15 17.98 -17.19 -13.53
CA ALA A 15 18.47 -17.77 -12.29
C ALA A 15 18.14 -16.88 -11.08
N ALA A 16 17.74 -17.54 -10.00
CA ALA A 16 17.64 -16.97 -8.66
C ALA A 16 19.03 -16.57 -8.13
N PRO A 17 19.19 -15.42 -7.46
CA PRO A 17 20.43 -15.12 -6.76
C PRO A 17 20.36 -15.65 -5.32
N ALA A 18 21.06 -16.75 -5.07
CA ALA A 18 21.46 -17.16 -3.73
C ALA A 18 22.98 -17.35 -3.69
N CYS A 19 23.69 -16.47 -2.97
CA CYS A 19 24.80 -16.90 -2.11
C CYS A 19 25.16 -15.80 -1.11
N LYS A 20 25.12 -16.19 0.16
CA LYS A 20 25.52 -15.43 1.35
C LYS A 20 27.03 -15.16 1.31
N ARG A 21 27.44 -13.96 1.71
CA ARG A 21 28.78 -13.72 2.27
C ARG A 21 28.64 -13.02 3.62
N GLN A 22 29.33 -13.60 4.60
CA GLN A 22 29.28 -13.30 6.03
C GLN A 22 29.65 -11.86 6.36
N ARG A 23 28.86 -11.27 7.27
CA ARG A 23 29.23 -10.11 8.08
C ARG A 23 30.18 -10.61 9.17
N VAL A 24 31.40 -10.07 9.22
CA VAL A 24 32.27 -10.23 10.39
C VAL A 24 31.69 -9.41 11.55
N SER A 25 31.57 -10.08 12.69
CA SER A 25 31.05 -9.60 13.95
C SER A 25 32.20 -9.14 14.83
N ASP A 26 32.27 -7.84 15.12
CA ASP A 26 33.11 -7.34 16.20
C ASP A 26 32.34 -6.31 17.04
N ALA A 27 32.48 -6.51 18.35
CA ALA A 27 32.06 -5.69 19.49
C ALA A 27 30.56 -5.63 19.83
N SER A 28 30.22 -6.32 20.93
CA SER A 28 28.98 -6.18 21.71
C SER A 28 28.74 -4.72 22.14
N PRO A 29 27.51 -4.17 22.05
CA PRO A 29 27.22 -2.87 22.62
C PRO A 29 26.99 -3.02 24.14
N VAL A 30 27.84 -2.37 24.93
CA VAL A 30 27.51 -2.09 26.34
C VAL A 30 26.26 -1.19 26.34
N SER A 31 25.15 -1.70 26.86
CA SER A 31 23.90 -0.94 26.97
C SER A 31 23.98 -0.08 28.22
N THR A 32 24.55 1.12 28.08
CA THR A 32 24.25 2.21 29.01
C THR A 32 22.87 2.78 28.67
N PRO A 33 22.00 3.04 29.66
CA PRO A 33 20.70 3.64 29.41
C PRO A 33 20.91 5.09 28.97
N HIS A 34 20.97 5.31 27.66
CA HIS A 34 20.97 6.65 27.11
C HIS A 34 19.55 7.23 27.25
N PRO A 35 19.40 8.48 27.74
CA PRO A 35 18.11 9.17 27.71
C PRO A 35 17.60 9.18 26.28
N LYS A 36 16.28 8.98 26.10
CA LYS A 36 15.65 8.87 24.77
C LYS A 36 16.09 10.06 23.92
N SER A 37 16.85 9.73 22.87
CA SER A 37 17.55 10.65 22.01
C SER A 37 16.57 11.59 21.31
N ALA A 38 17.02 12.84 21.08
CA ALA A 38 16.48 13.76 20.10
C ALA A 38 16.02 13.04 18.81
N PRO A 39 15.01 13.58 18.09
CA PRO A 39 14.40 12.93 16.92
C PRO A 39 15.50 12.39 16.01
N GLY A 40 15.41 11.09 15.67
CA GLY A 40 16.40 10.41 14.83
C GLY A 40 16.70 11.22 13.56
N ARG A 41 17.92 11.07 12.99
CA ARG A 41 18.42 11.92 11.87
C ARG A 41 17.33 12.33 10.87
N PHE A 42 17.19 13.63 10.68
CA PHE A 42 16.26 14.30 9.76
C PHE A 42 14.75 14.06 10.01
N LYS A 43 14.34 13.72 11.24
CA LYS A 43 12.92 13.69 11.62
C LYS A 43 12.50 15.01 12.25
N ARG A 44 11.31 15.50 11.87
CA ARG A 44 10.66 16.69 12.46
C ARG A 44 9.59 16.33 13.50
N VAL A 45 9.05 15.12 13.38
CA VAL A 45 7.97 14.61 14.21
C VAL A 45 8.42 13.24 14.72
N ASP A 46 8.30 13.03 16.02
CA ASP A 46 8.55 11.74 16.65
C ASP A 46 7.30 10.87 16.54
N ALA A 47 7.44 9.72 15.89
CA ALA A 47 6.31 8.83 15.62
C ALA A 47 5.71 8.20 16.89
N ASP A 48 6.51 8.12 17.97
CA ASP A 48 6.12 7.54 19.25
C ASP A 48 5.34 8.53 20.14
N GLU A 49 5.43 9.84 19.86
CA GLU A 49 4.86 10.92 20.67
C GLU A 49 3.72 11.65 19.92
N VAL A 50 2.90 10.91 19.18
CA VAL A 50 1.74 11.48 18.48
C VAL A 50 0.50 11.34 19.36
N ALA A 51 0.07 12.45 19.98
CA ALA A 51 -1.23 12.55 20.63
C ALA A 51 -2.30 12.89 19.60
N ILE A 52 -3.41 12.14 19.59
CA ILE A 52 -4.56 12.36 18.72
C ILE A 52 -5.73 12.74 19.62
N ASP A 53 -6.23 13.97 19.46
CA ASP A 53 -7.30 14.51 20.32
C ASP A 53 -8.63 13.78 20.14
N ASN A 54 -8.95 13.35 18.92
CA ASN A 54 -10.18 12.63 18.59
C ASN A 54 -9.88 11.22 18.06
N ALA A 55 -10.40 10.20 18.73
CA ALA A 55 -10.24 8.79 18.32
C ALA A 55 -10.72 8.51 16.88
N GLY A 56 -11.71 9.26 16.39
CA GLY A 56 -12.21 9.13 15.01
C GLY A 56 -11.23 9.58 13.92
N LEU A 57 -10.21 10.37 14.27
CA LEU A 57 -9.15 10.83 13.34
C LEU A 57 -7.99 9.83 13.24
N ALA A 58 -7.96 8.82 14.10
CA ALA A 58 -6.84 7.90 14.19
C ALA A 58 -6.77 6.92 13.00
N ASP A 59 -7.91 6.55 12.40
CA ASP A 59 -7.96 5.60 11.29
C ASP A 59 -8.77 6.14 10.10
N ASN A 60 -8.12 6.18 8.94
CA ASN A 60 -8.71 6.55 7.65
C ASN A 60 -8.96 5.33 6.74
N SER A 61 -8.81 4.11 7.26
CA SER A 61 -9.01 2.90 6.49
C SER A 61 -10.46 2.78 6.00
N TRP A 62 -10.65 2.16 4.83
CA TRP A 62 -12.01 1.85 4.35
C TRP A 62 -12.76 0.95 5.33
N ALA A 63 -12.07 0.07 6.07
CA ALA A 63 -12.71 -0.81 7.05
C ALA A 63 -13.35 -0.01 8.19
N ALA A 64 -12.69 1.03 8.69
CA ALA A 64 -13.27 1.95 9.68
C ALA A 64 -14.47 2.72 9.12
N LEU A 65 -14.42 3.11 7.85
CA LEU A 65 -15.52 3.81 7.19
C LEU A 65 -16.69 2.89 6.81
N ARG A 66 -16.44 1.60 6.57
CA ARG A 66 -17.46 0.61 6.17
C ARG A 66 -18.53 0.39 7.23
N ALA A 67 -18.18 0.56 8.52
CA ALA A 67 -19.14 0.48 9.61
C ALA A 67 -20.33 1.45 9.44
N LYS A 68 -20.18 2.49 8.63
CA LYS A 68 -21.21 3.49 8.31
C LYS A 68 -22.18 3.07 7.18
N GLY A 69 -22.03 1.86 6.60
CA GLY A 69 -23.06 1.23 5.75
C GLY A 69 -23.06 1.60 4.26
N HIS A 70 -21.91 1.86 3.63
CA HIS A 70 -21.85 2.42 2.28
C HIS A 70 -21.88 1.38 1.14
N THR A 71 -23.03 1.20 0.50
CA THR A 71 -23.16 0.26 -0.63
C THR A 71 -22.32 0.66 -1.87
N TYR A 72 -22.12 1.95 -2.14
CA TYR A 72 -21.33 2.42 -3.29
C TYR A 72 -19.83 2.27 -3.07
N ALA A 73 -19.32 2.62 -1.88
CA ALA A 73 -17.90 2.46 -1.57
C ALA A 73 -17.51 0.97 -1.50
N ASP A 74 -18.43 0.12 -1.02
CA ASP A 74 -18.17 -1.30 -0.87
C ASP A 74 -17.93 -2.00 -2.21
N LYS A 75 -18.78 -1.71 -3.22
CA LYS A 75 -18.58 -2.25 -4.58
C LYS A 75 -17.28 -1.74 -5.23
N ALA A 76 -16.86 -0.52 -4.92
CA ALA A 76 -15.60 0.01 -5.41
C ALA A 76 -14.42 -0.75 -4.78
N GLN A 77 -14.47 -1.01 -3.48
CA GLN A 77 -13.44 -1.75 -2.77
C GLN A 77 -13.35 -3.20 -3.24
N GLU A 78 -14.49 -3.86 -3.49
CA GLU A 78 -14.52 -5.22 -4.05
C GLU A 78 -13.78 -5.32 -5.38
N ARG A 79 -13.99 -4.33 -6.28
CA ARG A 79 -13.41 -4.34 -7.62
C ARG A 79 -11.98 -3.82 -7.69
N LEU A 80 -11.69 -2.73 -7.00
CA LEU A 80 -10.40 -2.03 -7.12
C LEU A 80 -9.41 -2.40 -6.01
N GLY A 81 -9.90 -2.86 -4.86
CA GLY A 81 -9.07 -3.22 -3.70
C GLY A 81 -8.05 -4.34 -3.98
N PRO A 82 -8.40 -5.42 -4.70
CA PRO A 82 -7.45 -6.49 -5.04
C PRO A 82 -6.36 -6.05 -6.03
N VAL A 83 -6.64 -5.02 -6.83
CA VAL A 83 -5.79 -4.65 -7.96
C VAL A 83 -4.73 -3.65 -7.50
N LYS A 84 -3.46 -3.97 -7.75
CA LYS A 84 -2.33 -3.10 -7.36
C LYS A 84 -1.44 -2.77 -8.56
N GLY A 85 -0.72 -1.64 -8.48
CA GLY A 85 0.30 -1.26 -9.46
C GLY A 85 -0.23 -0.97 -10.87
N LYS A 86 0.46 -1.44 -11.92
CA LYS A 86 0.15 -1.13 -13.33
C LYS A 86 -1.25 -1.58 -13.75
N ASN A 87 -1.75 -2.68 -13.17
CA ASN A 87 -3.07 -3.21 -13.47
C ASN A 87 -4.20 -2.34 -12.90
N PHE A 88 -3.93 -1.55 -11.85
CA PHE A 88 -4.92 -0.65 -11.26
C PHE A 88 -5.39 0.39 -12.27
N ARG A 89 -4.48 0.95 -13.07
CA ARG A 89 -4.84 1.91 -14.12
C ARG A 89 -5.79 1.29 -15.14
N LYS A 90 -5.53 0.05 -15.57
CA LYS A 90 -6.38 -0.64 -16.56
C LYS A 90 -7.78 -0.91 -16.00
N GLU A 91 -7.84 -1.44 -14.78
CA GLU A 91 -9.11 -1.72 -14.11
C GLU A 91 -9.90 -0.45 -13.81
N MET A 92 -9.22 0.63 -13.38
CA MET A 92 -9.85 1.94 -13.22
C MET A 92 -10.40 2.48 -14.55
N THR A 93 -9.64 2.41 -15.64
CA THR A 93 -10.12 2.86 -16.96
C THR A 93 -11.32 2.03 -17.42
N LYS A 94 -11.33 0.71 -17.17
CA LYS A 94 -12.47 -0.17 -17.49
C LYS A 94 -13.71 0.15 -16.64
N ALA A 95 -13.51 0.42 -15.35
CA ALA A 95 -14.56 0.88 -14.45
C ALA A 95 -15.15 2.22 -14.92
N LYS A 96 -14.28 3.19 -15.25
CA LYS A 96 -14.66 4.51 -15.79
C LYS A 96 -15.42 4.45 -17.11
N ARG A 97 -15.10 3.50 -17.99
CA ARG A 97 -15.76 3.32 -19.29
C ARG A 97 -17.20 2.78 -19.20
N GLY A 98 -17.75 2.66 -17.99
CA GLY A 98 -19.14 2.27 -17.76
C GLY A 98 -19.33 0.86 -17.23
N THR A 99 -18.25 0.09 -16.99
CA THR A 99 -18.37 -1.25 -16.39
C THR A 99 -18.66 -1.17 -14.89
N TYR A 100 -18.48 0.01 -14.26
CA TYR A 100 -18.79 0.22 -12.86
C TYR A 100 -20.14 0.92 -12.69
N MET A 101 -21.17 0.11 -12.46
CA MET A 101 -22.47 0.54 -11.96
C MET A 101 -22.47 0.27 -10.46
N GLY A 102 -22.06 1.26 -9.67
CA GLY A 102 -21.84 1.15 -8.22
C GLY A 102 -23.08 0.80 -7.39
N GLY A 103 -23.03 1.10 -6.09
CA GLY A 103 -24.15 0.91 -5.16
C GLY A 103 -25.16 2.07 -5.21
N ALA A 104 -26.11 2.08 -4.29
CA ALA A 104 -26.90 3.28 -4.04
C ALA A 104 -26.00 4.35 -3.40
N ILE A 105 -26.16 5.60 -3.82
CA ILE A 105 -25.50 6.73 -3.16
C ILE A 105 -26.46 7.26 -2.11
N ASP A 106 -26.09 7.13 -0.83
CA ASP A 106 -26.84 7.71 0.26
C ASP A 106 -26.59 9.23 0.28
N SER A 107 -27.52 10.00 -0.26
CA SER A 107 -27.43 11.46 -0.33
C SER A 107 -27.58 12.17 1.01
N THR A 108 -28.10 11.46 2.03
CA THR A 108 -28.36 11.98 3.37
C THR A 108 -27.24 11.64 4.37
N ALA A 109 -26.32 10.75 4.01
CA ALA A 109 -25.26 10.31 4.92
C ALA A 109 -24.18 11.38 5.07
N VAL A 110 -23.77 11.65 6.31
CA VAL A 110 -22.69 12.59 6.65
C VAL A 110 -21.50 11.82 7.20
N ASN A 111 -20.36 11.90 6.49
CA ASN A 111 -19.13 11.19 6.85
C ASN A 111 -18.05 12.08 7.47
N SER A 112 -18.33 13.36 7.68
CA SER A 112 -17.40 14.29 8.32
C SER A 112 -17.34 14.06 9.83
N ILE A 113 -16.19 14.38 10.42
CA ILE A 113 -16.00 14.45 11.87
C ILE A 113 -16.15 15.92 12.26
N LYS A 114 -16.99 16.21 13.25
CA LYS A 114 -17.14 17.56 13.79
C LYS A 114 -16.03 17.79 14.81
N PHE A 115 -15.37 18.94 14.71
CA PHE A 115 -14.43 19.42 15.71
C PHE A 115 -15.22 20.23 16.74
N ASP A 116 -14.93 20.00 18.02
CA ASP A 116 -15.37 20.86 19.13
C ASP A 116 -14.48 22.10 19.26
#